data_AF-A0A919M3R4-F1
#
_entry.id   AF-A0A919M3R4-F1
#
_cell.length_a   1.000
_cell.length_b   1.000
_cell.length_c   1.000
_cell.angle_alpha   90.00
_cell.angle_beta   90.00
_cell.angle_gamma   90.00
#
_symmetry.space_group_name_H-M   'P 1'
#
loop_
_entity.id
_entity.type
_entity.pdbx_description
1 polymer ?
#
loop_
_entity_poly.entity_id
_entity_poly.type
_entity_poly.pdbx_seq_one_letter_code
_entity_poly.pdbx_strand_id
1 'polypeptide(L)'
;MTDFAPAFLGMFESLRMGPTFARGRRDERAGHVRSLTVSSSLAVAQVRGPEDPVAFRSRIAVRAFGAAEWARVESALVTEARFVAGLLDGRMPTGIEAVFDDAGLTLLPLSLNEVAMDCTCERWPVPCLHLAATIYALARAFASDPFEVFTWRGRHRDELLMRLRRLREESAVNASEVADDAKTATRAETAAVPEPPLIDTGDPDAFWGRSLDLGESPVQDVAGGRSDALLDQLDPPRLARHGRPLTEILRPAYRALSDTSGVGRTG
;
A
#
# COMPACT_ATOMS: atom_id res chain seq x y z
N MET A 1 3.05 7.97 15.28
CA MET A 1 3.94 8.08 14.11
C MET A 1 5.18 7.30 14.49
N THR A 2 5.45 6.17 13.84
CA THR A 2 6.68 5.42 14.09
C THR A 2 7.83 6.25 13.53
N ASP A 3 8.66 6.81 14.42
CA ASP A 3 9.79 7.63 14.03
C ASP A 3 11.07 6.85 14.28
N PHE A 4 11.55 6.18 13.22
CA PHE A 4 12.74 5.33 13.30
C PHE A 4 14.00 6.13 13.64
N ALA A 5 14.07 7.40 13.23
CA ALA A 5 15.27 8.21 13.39
C ALA A 5 15.58 8.52 14.87
N PRO A 6 14.65 9.03 15.71
CA PRO A 6 14.87 9.20 17.14
C PRO A 6 15.19 7.90 17.87
N ALA A 7 14.47 6.80 17.57
CA ALA A 7 14.71 5.50 18.21
C ALA A 7 16.13 5.00 17.91
N PHE A 8 16.54 5.09 16.64
CA PHE A 8 17.88 4.75 16.17
C PHE A 8 18.96 5.62 16.84
N LEU A 9 18.78 6.94 16.88
CA LEU A 9 19.74 7.86 17.50
C LEU A 9 19.85 7.65 19.01
N GLY A 10 18.73 7.42 19.69
CA GLY A 10 18.70 7.19 21.13
C GLY A 10 19.56 6.00 21.56
N MET A 11 19.60 4.94 20.74
CA MET A 11 20.49 3.80 20.97
C MET A 11 21.97 4.22 20.99
N PHE A 12 22.44 5.02 20.03
CA PHE A 12 23.84 5.43 19.96
C PHE A 12 24.20 6.49 21.01
N GLU A 13 23.29 7.42 21.32
CA GLU A 13 23.51 8.45 22.33
C GLU A 13 23.60 7.86 23.76
N SER A 14 23.17 6.60 23.94
CA SER A 14 23.39 5.84 25.17
C SER A 14 24.87 5.62 25.51
N LEU A 15 25.79 5.71 24.52
CA LEU A 15 27.25 5.61 24.71
C LEU A 15 27.86 6.74 25.55
N ARG A 16 27.10 7.79 25.87
CA ARG A 16 27.56 8.96 26.66
C ARG A 16 28.76 9.70 26.05
N MET A 17 28.96 9.62 24.74
CA MET A 17 30.03 10.33 24.00
C MET A 17 29.55 11.69 23.46
N GLY A 18 28.99 12.53 24.34
CA GLY A 18 28.32 13.79 23.98
C GLY A 18 29.09 14.69 23.01
N PRO A 19 30.38 15.01 23.27
CA PRO A 19 31.17 15.85 22.37
C PRO A 19 31.33 15.26 20.96
N THR A 20 31.55 13.95 20.86
CA THR A 20 31.70 13.23 19.58
C THR A 20 30.41 13.30 18.76
N PHE A 21 29.27 12.99 19.39
CA PHE A 21 27.97 13.06 18.72
C PHE A 21 27.57 14.50 18.36
N ALA A 22 27.84 15.48 19.23
CA ALA A 22 27.58 16.88 18.93
C ALA A 22 28.37 17.37 17.71
N ARG A 23 29.65 16.98 17.59
CA ARG A 23 30.49 17.30 16.43
C ARG A 23 30.06 16.51 15.19
N GLY A 24 29.78 15.21 15.31
CA GLY A 24 29.27 14.39 14.21
C GLY A 24 27.97 14.94 13.62
N ARG A 25 27.02 15.38 14.46
CA ARG A 25 25.78 16.04 14.02
C ARG A 25 26.06 17.34 13.27
N ARG A 26 27.05 18.11 13.72
CA ARG A 26 27.46 19.34 13.02
C ARG A 26 28.07 19.03 11.67
N ASP A 27 28.94 18.03 11.59
CA ASP A 27 29.61 17.63 10.36
C ASP A 27 28.64 17.08 9.32
N GLU A 28 27.65 16.29 9.76
CA GLU A 28 26.55 15.83 8.90
C GLU A 28 25.77 17.02 8.32
N ARG A 29 25.33 17.95 9.18
CA ARG A 29 24.57 19.16 8.75
C ARG A 29 25.39 20.10 7.87
N ALA A 30 26.71 20.12 8.04
CA ALA A 30 27.62 20.91 7.22
C ALA A 30 27.91 20.27 5.84
N GLY A 31 27.34 19.10 5.54
CA GLY A 31 27.55 18.39 4.27
C GLY A 31 28.94 17.73 4.17
N HIS A 32 29.56 17.39 5.30
CA HIS A 32 30.83 16.66 5.31
C HIS A 32 30.66 15.18 4.95
N VAL A 33 29.44 14.64 5.07
CA VAL A 33 29.07 13.33 4.54
C VAL A 33 28.81 13.48 3.04
N ARG A 34 29.76 13.04 2.21
CA ARG A 34 29.76 13.23 0.75
C ARG A 34 28.87 12.24 0.03
N SER A 35 28.74 11.04 0.57
CA SER A 35 27.84 10.01 0.08
C SER A 35 27.41 9.12 1.22
N LEU A 36 26.20 8.58 1.12
CA LEU A 36 25.68 7.51 1.96
C LEU A 36 25.02 6.49 1.04
N THR A 37 25.36 5.23 1.20
CA THR A 37 24.74 4.12 0.49
C THR A 37 24.26 3.11 1.51
N VAL A 38 22.96 2.80 1.49
CA VAL A 38 22.34 1.79 2.33
C VAL A 38 22.08 0.56 1.47
N SER A 39 22.48 -0.59 1.99
CA SER A 39 22.35 -1.90 1.34
C SER A 39 21.94 -2.94 2.38
N SER A 40 21.62 -4.14 1.92
CA SER A 40 21.33 -5.29 2.77
C SER A 40 22.41 -5.46 3.84
N SER A 41 22.06 -5.26 5.10
CA SER A 41 22.92 -5.34 6.30
C SER A 41 23.95 -4.22 6.50
N LEU A 42 24.16 -3.32 5.52
CA LEU A 42 25.32 -2.42 5.55
C LEU A 42 24.98 -1.02 5.05
N ALA A 43 25.31 -0.02 5.86
CA ALA A 43 25.38 1.38 5.48
C ALA A 43 26.85 1.82 5.35
N VAL A 44 27.21 2.41 4.22
CA VAL A 44 28.55 2.92 3.94
C VAL A 44 28.49 4.40 3.62
N ALA A 45 29.30 5.20 4.29
CA ALA A 45 29.42 6.63 4.02
C ALA A 45 30.87 7.04 3.74
N GLN A 46 31.03 8.05 2.90
CA GLN A 46 32.29 8.76 2.71
C GLN A 46 32.21 10.10 3.42
N VAL A 47 33.05 10.30 4.44
CA VAL A 47 33.02 11.49 5.29
C VAL A 47 34.34 12.23 5.18
N ARG A 48 34.28 13.51 4.86
CA ARG A 48 35.44 14.41 4.82
C ARG A 48 35.11 15.70 5.55
N GLY A 49 35.58 15.78 6.80
CA GLY A 49 35.57 17.00 7.59
C GLY A 49 36.58 18.03 7.09
N PRO A 50 36.59 19.24 7.66
CA PRO A 50 37.43 20.35 7.20
C PRO A 50 38.93 20.09 7.41
N GLU A 51 39.26 19.41 8.49
CA GLU A 51 40.63 19.09 8.92
C GLU A 51 41.12 17.75 8.35
N ASP A 52 40.26 17.02 7.62
CA ASP A 52 40.61 15.70 7.10
C ASP A 52 41.42 15.80 5.79
N PRO A 53 42.56 15.09 5.70
CA PRO A 53 43.36 15.10 4.48
C PRO A 53 42.63 14.44 3.30
N VAL A 54 41.81 13.42 3.59
CA VAL A 54 41.06 12.63 2.60
C VAL A 54 39.65 12.33 3.12
N ALA A 55 38.78 11.81 2.25
CA ALA A 55 37.51 11.25 2.70
C ALA A 55 37.75 9.88 3.36
N PHE A 56 37.23 9.68 4.57
CA PHE A 56 37.27 8.41 5.28
C PHE A 56 35.99 7.62 5.03
N ARG A 57 36.16 6.31 4.84
CA ARG A 57 35.04 5.40 4.66
C ARG A 57 34.59 4.89 6.02
N SER A 58 33.35 5.21 6.37
CA SER A 58 32.69 4.77 7.60
C SER A 58 31.60 3.76 7.27
N ARG A 59 31.49 2.70 8.08
CA ARG A 59 30.56 1.60 7.88
C ARG A 59 29.80 1.27 9.15
N ILE A 60 28.50 1.05 9.00
CA ILE A 60 27.60 0.61 10.06
C ILE A 60 26.85 -0.61 9.54
N ALA A 61 27.05 -1.76 10.18
CA ALA A 61 26.46 -3.02 9.78
C ALA A 61 25.59 -3.63 10.87
N VAL A 62 24.55 -4.35 10.45
CA VAL A 62 23.62 -5.10 11.32
C VAL A 62 23.32 -6.46 10.70
N ARG A 63 22.66 -7.33 11.44
CA ARG A 63 22.12 -8.57 10.86
C ARG A 63 20.97 -8.26 9.89
N ALA A 64 21.13 -8.65 8.62
CA ALA A 64 20.01 -8.74 7.68
C ALA A 64 19.10 -9.94 8.01
N PHE A 65 17.82 -9.80 7.70
CA PHE A 65 16.89 -10.92 7.82
C PHE A 65 17.03 -11.86 6.62
N GLY A 66 16.94 -13.16 6.88
CA GLY A 66 16.96 -14.19 5.85
C GLY A 66 15.67 -14.25 5.05
N ALA A 67 15.69 -14.99 3.94
CA ALA A 67 14.52 -15.14 3.07
C ALA A 67 13.29 -15.73 3.78
N ALA A 68 13.49 -16.70 4.68
CA ALA A 68 12.41 -17.30 5.45
C ALA A 68 11.83 -16.35 6.52
N GLU A 69 12.67 -15.50 7.12
CA GLU A 69 12.23 -14.46 8.05
C GLU A 69 11.36 -13.42 7.31
N TRP A 70 11.84 -12.93 6.17
CA TRP A 70 11.07 -12.01 5.32
C TRP A 70 9.76 -12.62 4.81
N ALA A 71 9.77 -13.89 4.39
CA ALA A 71 8.55 -14.54 3.93
C ALA A 71 7.47 -14.60 5.03
N ARG A 72 7.85 -14.82 6.30
CA ARG A 72 6.90 -14.78 7.43
C ARG A 72 6.32 -13.38 7.63
N VAL A 73 7.18 -12.36 7.61
CA VAL A 73 6.74 -10.96 7.75
C VAL A 73 5.82 -10.55 6.60
N GLU A 74 6.16 -10.88 5.36
CA GLU A 74 5.35 -10.58 4.18
C GLU A 74 3.96 -11.24 4.26
N SER A 75 3.90 -12.50 4.69
CA SER A 75 2.63 -13.20 4.94
C SER A 75 1.79 -12.53 6.03
N ALA A 76 2.42 -12.06 7.11
CA ALA A 76 1.72 -11.33 8.17
C ALA A 76 1.24 -9.95 7.71
N LEU A 77 2.05 -9.24 6.90
CA LEU A 77 1.68 -7.93 6.33
C LEU A 77 0.43 -8.03 5.46
N VAL A 78 0.25 -9.11 4.69
CA VAL A 78 -0.92 -9.27 3.82
C VAL A 78 -2.20 -9.66 4.57
N THR A 79 -2.10 -10.14 5.80
CA THR A 79 -3.27 -10.42 6.66
C THR A 79 -4.09 -9.15 6.92
N GLU A 80 -3.44 -8.00 7.01
CA GLU A 80 -4.10 -6.72 7.29
C GLU A 80 -3.97 -5.73 6.13
N ALA A 81 -5.10 -5.47 5.46
CA ALA A 81 -5.13 -4.65 4.24
C ALA A 81 -4.54 -3.24 4.41
N ARG A 82 -4.61 -2.66 5.63
CA ARG A 82 -4.06 -1.33 5.95
C ARG A 82 -2.54 -1.25 5.76
N PHE A 83 -1.82 -2.34 6.07
CA PHE A 83 -0.36 -2.36 5.97
C PHE A 83 0.06 -2.36 4.51
N VAL A 84 -0.51 -3.27 3.73
CA VAL A 84 -0.22 -3.36 2.30
C VAL A 84 -0.63 -2.10 1.55
N ALA A 85 -1.80 -1.53 1.84
CA ALA A 85 -2.25 -0.29 1.19
C ALA A 85 -1.27 0.86 1.46
N GLY A 86 -0.86 1.07 2.72
CA GLY A 86 0.12 2.10 3.05
C GLY A 86 1.45 1.89 2.33
N LEU A 87 1.99 0.66 2.35
CA LEU A 87 3.26 0.33 1.71
C LEU A 87 3.21 0.54 0.19
N LEU A 88 2.13 0.14 -0.47
CA LEU A 88 1.93 0.35 -1.91
C LEU A 88 1.82 1.84 -2.28
N ASP A 89 1.26 2.65 -1.39
CA ASP A 89 1.23 4.11 -1.52
C ASP A 89 2.58 4.77 -1.19
N GLY A 90 3.62 3.98 -0.88
CA GLY A 90 4.93 4.48 -0.49
C GLY A 90 4.95 5.14 0.89
N ARG A 91 3.95 4.89 1.73
CA ARG A 91 3.88 5.40 3.11
C ARG A 91 4.15 4.28 4.10
N MET A 92 4.95 4.56 5.12
CA MET A 92 5.17 3.60 6.21
C MET A 92 3.91 3.52 7.09
N PRO A 93 3.24 2.36 7.19
CA PRO A 93 2.07 2.22 8.05
C PRO A 93 2.43 2.34 9.54
N THR A 94 1.54 2.93 10.32
CA THR A 94 1.66 2.95 11.78
C THR A 94 1.49 1.56 12.37
N GLY A 95 2.34 1.20 13.34
CA GLY A 95 2.27 -0.11 14.01
C GLY A 95 2.87 -1.26 13.18
N ILE A 96 3.58 -0.97 12.10
CA ILE A 96 4.27 -1.99 11.32
C ILE A 96 5.32 -2.74 12.14
N GLU A 97 5.92 -2.10 13.15
CA GLU A 97 6.88 -2.71 14.07
C GLU A 97 6.29 -3.95 14.77
N ALA A 98 5.01 -3.90 15.16
CA ALA A 98 4.34 -5.04 15.80
C ALA A 98 4.32 -6.28 14.90
N VAL A 99 4.24 -6.10 13.57
CA VAL A 99 4.28 -7.23 12.62
C VAL A 99 5.65 -7.91 12.63
N PHE A 100 6.72 -7.15 12.83
CA PHE A 100 8.06 -7.71 12.99
C PHE A 100 8.22 -8.35 14.37
N ASP A 101 7.74 -7.69 15.42
CA ASP A 101 7.82 -8.19 16.79
C ASP A 101 7.09 -9.54 16.96
N ASP A 102 5.89 -9.67 16.38
CA ASP A 102 5.12 -10.92 16.36
C ASP A 102 5.84 -12.05 15.60
N ALA A 103 6.70 -11.69 14.64
CA ALA A 103 7.57 -12.63 13.92
C ALA A 103 8.90 -12.92 14.66
N GLY A 104 9.10 -12.35 15.85
CA GLY A 104 10.32 -12.46 16.65
C GLY A 104 11.50 -11.64 16.11
N LEU A 105 11.21 -10.57 15.37
CA LEU A 105 12.20 -9.73 14.68
C LEU A 105 12.04 -8.27 15.12
N THR A 106 13.12 -7.51 15.08
CA THR A 106 13.09 -6.07 15.41
C THR A 106 13.66 -5.26 14.27
N LEU A 107 12.93 -4.27 13.76
CA LEU A 107 13.37 -3.46 12.62
C LEU A 107 14.65 -2.67 12.91
N LEU A 108 14.72 -2.07 14.10
CA LEU A 108 15.94 -1.42 14.59
C LEU A 108 16.67 -2.37 15.55
N PRO A 109 18.01 -2.31 15.61
CA PRO A 109 18.77 -3.04 16.62
C PRO A 109 18.32 -2.64 18.02
N LEU A 110 18.23 -3.62 18.93
CA LEU A 110 17.84 -3.34 20.32
C LEU A 110 19.02 -2.85 21.17
N SER A 111 20.23 -3.23 20.77
CA SER A 111 21.46 -2.91 21.49
C SER A 111 22.62 -2.63 20.55
N LEU A 112 23.62 -1.93 21.06
CA LEU A 112 24.84 -1.63 20.30
C LEU A 112 25.67 -2.88 19.99
N ASN A 113 25.46 -3.98 20.72
CA ASN A 113 26.13 -5.26 20.46
C ASN A 113 25.66 -5.91 19.16
N GLU A 114 24.49 -5.51 18.63
CA GLU A 114 23.96 -5.96 17.34
C GLU A 114 24.48 -5.10 16.17
N VAL A 115 25.26 -4.06 16.47
CA VAL A 115 25.76 -3.11 15.48
C VAL A 115 27.28 -3.22 15.39
N ALA A 116 27.78 -3.60 14.22
CA ALA A 116 29.19 -3.51 13.91
C ALA A 116 29.51 -2.14 13.29
N MET A 117 30.57 -1.50 13.77
CA MET A 117 31.01 -0.19 13.30
C MET A 117 32.49 -0.24 12.90
N ASP A 118 32.81 0.33 11.75
CA ASP A 118 34.18 0.39 11.22
C ASP A 118 34.43 1.75 10.55
N CYS A 119 35.66 2.24 10.63
CA CYS A 119 36.07 3.46 9.93
C CYS A 119 37.55 3.41 9.55
N THR A 120 37.86 3.77 8.31
CA THR A 120 39.24 3.80 7.80
C THR A 120 40.11 4.91 8.40
N CYS A 121 39.60 5.73 9.32
CA CYS A 121 40.39 6.72 10.06
C CYS A 121 41.20 6.10 11.21
N GLU A 122 40.89 4.86 11.61
CA GLU A 122 41.56 4.08 12.67
C GLU A 122 41.65 4.80 14.04
N ARG A 123 40.86 5.85 14.26
CA ARG A 123 40.81 6.58 15.53
C ARG A 123 39.93 5.87 16.55
N TRP A 124 40.45 5.84 17.78
CA TRP A 124 39.73 5.43 18.99
C TRP A 124 39.40 6.66 19.86
N PRO A 125 38.32 6.61 20.67
CA PRO A 125 37.33 5.52 20.81
C PRO A 125 36.38 5.39 19.61
N VAL A 126 35.70 4.23 19.51
CA VAL A 126 34.63 3.95 18.54
C VAL A 126 33.27 4.21 19.19
N PRO A 127 32.35 4.99 18.56
CA PRO A 127 32.47 5.62 17.25
C PRO A 127 33.40 6.84 17.25
N CYS A 128 34.17 6.99 16.17
CA CYS A 128 34.89 8.23 15.87
C CYS A 128 33.94 9.32 15.34
N LEU A 129 34.45 10.52 15.07
CA LEU A 129 33.67 11.63 14.52
C LEU A 129 33.00 11.29 13.17
N HIS A 130 33.67 10.53 12.30
CA HIS A 130 33.11 10.10 11.01
C HIS A 130 31.96 9.11 11.17
N LEU A 131 32.09 8.17 12.11
CA LEU A 131 31.00 7.24 12.46
C LEU A 131 29.83 8.00 13.07
N ALA A 132 30.07 8.95 13.96
CA ALA A 132 29.01 9.81 14.51
C ALA A 132 28.29 10.59 13.42
N ALA A 133 29.00 11.20 12.46
CA ALA A 133 28.39 11.86 11.31
C ALA A 133 27.58 10.89 10.44
N THR A 134 28.09 9.66 10.25
CA THR A 134 27.40 8.60 9.49
C THR A 134 26.13 8.13 10.18
N ILE A 135 26.13 8.01 11.52
CA ILE A 135 24.93 7.68 12.33
C ILE A 135 23.85 8.74 12.09
N TYR A 136 24.19 10.04 12.17
CA TYR A 136 23.20 11.10 11.89
C TYR A 136 22.74 11.10 10.43
N ALA A 137 23.62 10.81 9.48
CA ALA A 137 23.25 10.75 8.07
C ALA A 137 22.28 9.59 7.80
N LEU A 138 22.52 8.43 8.41
CA LEU A 138 21.65 7.27 8.32
C LEU A 138 20.30 7.52 9.00
N ALA A 139 20.28 8.18 10.16
CA ALA A 139 19.04 8.61 10.80
C ALA A 139 18.22 9.56 9.90
N ARG A 140 18.89 10.53 9.25
CA ARG A 140 18.22 11.40 8.27
C ARG A 140 17.70 10.63 7.06
N ALA A 141 18.41 9.62 6.59
CA ALA A 141 17.93 8.75 5.52
C ALA A 141 16.63 8.05 5.93
N PHE A 142 16.55 7.46 7.12
CA PHE A 142 15.31 6.85 7.63
C PHE A 142 14.15 7.84 7.80
N ALA A 143 14.45 9.07 8.22
CA ALA A 143 13.44 10.12 8.32
C ALA A 143 12.92 10.58 6.95
N SER A 144 13.76 10.53 5.91
CA SER A 144 13.43 10.96 4.55
C SER A 144 12.73 9.87 3.76
N ASP A 145 13.23 8.64 3.85
CA ASP A 145 12.64 7.43 3.28
C ASP A 145 12.65 6.28 4.32
N PRO A 146 11.51 6.00 4.97
CA PRO A 146 11.40 4.91 5.94
C PRO A 146 11.67 3.52 5.36
N PHE A 147 11.56 3.32 4.03
CA PHE A 147 11.88 2.02 3.41
C PHE A 147 13.37 1.68 3.48
N GLU A 148 14.23 2.65 3.73
CA GLU A 148 15.66 2.39 3.94
C GLU A 148 15.92 1.49 5.16
N VAL A 149 15.02 1.47 6.14
CA VAL A 149 15.11 0.52 7.26
C VAL A 149 14.93 -0.92 6.76
N PHE A 150 14.02 -1.16 5.81
CA PHE A 150 13.84 -2.49 5.20
C PHE A 150 15.04 -2.86 4.34
N THR A 151 15.55 -1.91 3.54
CA THR A 151 16.77 -2.11 2.74
C THR A 151 17.92 -2.52 3.64
N TRP A 152 18.10 -1.82 4.76
CA TRP A 152 19.14 -2.13 5.73
C TRP A 152 18.94 -3.51 6.39
N ARG A 153 17.69 -3.96 6.55
CA ARG A 153 17.32 -5.32 6.97
C ARG A 153 17.29 -6.36 5.85
N GLY A 154 17.75 -6.00 4.65
CA GLY A 154 17.96 -6.94 3.54
C GLY A 154 16.75 -7.11 2.62
N ARG A 155 15.83 -6.16 2.58
CA ARG A 155 14.72 -6.16 1.64
C ARG A 155 14.53 -4.80 0.99
N HIS A 156 14.81 -4.74 -0.30
CA HIS A 156 14.61 -3.52 -1.07
C HIS A 156 13.12 -3.23 -1.26
N ARG A 157 12.80 -1.94 -1.39
CA ARG A 157 11.43 -1.45 -1.60
C ARG A 157 10.72 -2.18 -2.74
N ASP A 158 11.32 -2.21 -3.93
CA ASP A 158 10.65 -2.78 -5.11
C ASP A 158 10.44 -4.29 -4.98
N GLU A 159 11.39 -4.99 -4.35
CA GLU A 159 11.26 -6.42 -4.04
C GLU A 159 10.11 -6.68 -3.07
N LEU A 160 10.00 -5.88 -1.99
CA LEU A 160 8.89 -5.97 -1.04
C LEU A 160 7.55 -5.72 -1.73
N LEU A 161 7.42 -4.62 -2.48
CA LEU A 161 6.16 -4.23 -3.11
C LEU A 161 5.72 -5.25 -4.17
N MET A 162 6.65 -5.77 -4.97
CA MET A 162 6.38 -6.83 -5.94
C MET A 162 5.84 -8.09 -5.23
N ARG A 163 6.47 -8.47 -4.12
CA ARG A 163 6.08 -9.64 -3.35
C ARG A 163 4.72 -9.49 -2.69
N LEU A 164 4.41 -8.33 -2.12
CA LEU A 164 3.10 -8.03 -1.53
C LEU A 164 1.97 -8.05 -2.56
N ARG A 165 2.20 -7.56 -3.78
CA ARG A 165 1.22 -7.64 -4.88
C ARG A 165 0.90 -9.09 -5.23
N ARG A 166 1.94 -9.90 -5.44
CA ARG A 166 1.79 -11.34 -5.74
C ARG A 166 1.03 -12.08 -4.64
N LEU A 167 1.38 -11.87 -3.37
CA LEU A 167 0.70 -12.53 -2.24
C LEU A 167 -0.79 -12.14 -2.15
N ARG A 168 -1.15 -10.91 -2.53
CA ARG A 168 -2.55 -10.48 -2.62
C ARG A 168 -3.30 -11.18 -3.74
N GLU A 169 -2.70 -11.29 -4.92
CA GLU A 169 -3.27 -12.00 -6.06
C GLU A 169 -3.49 -13.48 -5.71
N GLU A 170 -2.50 -14.14 -5.12
CA GLU A 170 -2.60 -15.52 -4.63
C GLU A 170 -3.73 -15.66 -3.59
N SER A 171 -3.85 -14.73 -2.65
CA SER A 171 -4.91 -14.74 -1.64
C SER A 171 -6.31 -14.54 -2.24
N ALA A 172 -6.43 -13.68 -3.26
CA ALA A 172 -7.70 -13.44 -3.96
C ALA A 172 -8.16 -14.66 -4.77
N VAL A 173 -7.23 -15.36 -5.43
CA VAL A 173 -7.52 -16.61 -6.16
C VAL A 173 -7.99 -17.70 -5.20
N ASN A 174 -7.25 -17.93 -4.10
CA ASN A 174 -7.64 -18.92 -3.09
C ASN A 174 -9.02 -18.62 -2.48
N ALA A 175 -9.34 -17.34 -2.23
CA ALA A 175 -10.66 -16.96 -1.72
C ALA A 175 -11.79 -17.26 -2.73
N SER A 176 -11.53 -17.12 -4.03
CA SER A 176 -12.48 -17.48 -5.10
C SER A 176 -12.67 -18.99 -5.22
N GLU A 177 -11.60 -19.78 -5.11
CA GLU A 177 -11.65 -21.24 -5.18
C GLU A 177 -12.39 -21.84 -3.98
N VAL A 178 -12.15 -21.33 -2.76
CA VAL A 178 -12.90 -21.76 -1.57
C VAL A 178 -14.38 -21.39 -1.67
N ALA A 179 -14.72 -20.26 -2.30
CA ALA A 179 -16.12 -19.86 -2.54
C ALA A 179 -16.82 -20.78 -3.56
N ASP A 180 -16.11 -21.26 -4.57
CA ASP A 180 -16.64 -22.21 -5.56
C ASP A 180 -16.69 -23.65 -5.03
N ASP A 181 -15.73 -24.07 -4.19
CA ASP A 181 -15.77 -25.37 -3.50
C ASP A 181 -16.86 -25.41 -2.42
N ALA A 182 -17.11 -24.31 -1.70
CA ALA A 182 -18.24 -24.21 -0.78
C ALA A 182 -19.58 -24.33 -1.52
N LYS A 183 -19.73 -23.72 -2.70
CA LYS A 183 -20.92 -23.91 -3.56
C LYS A 183 -21.06 -25.35 -4.07
N THR A 184 -19.94 -26.05 -4.27
CA THR A 184 -19.93 -27.44 -4.77
C THR A 184 -20.20 -28.45 -3.65
N ALA A 185 -19.69 -28.22 -2.43
CA ALA A 185 -19.94 -29.04 -1.26
C ALA A 185 -21.37 -28.89 -0.71
N THR A 186 -21.96 -27.70 -0.74
CA THR A 186 -23.39 -27.51 -0.41
C THR A 186 -24.33 -28.21 -1.41
N ARG A 187 -23.86 -28.56 -2.61
CA ARG A 187 -24.64 -29.35 -3.59
C ARG A 187 -24.55 -30.87 -3.35
N ALA A 188 -23.53 -31.36 -2.66
CA ALA A 188 -23.33 -32.80 -2.45
C ALA A 188 -24.01 -33.34 -1.18
N GLU A 189 -24.27 -32.50 -0.18
CA GLU A 189 -24.86 -32.91 1.12
C GLU A 189 -26.26 -32.36 1.37
N THR A 190 -27.01 -32.08 0.30
CA THR A 190 -28.46 -31.92 0.37
C THR A 190 -29.06 -32.65 -0.82
N ALA A 191 -29.32 -33.94 -0.64
CA ALA A 191 -30.41 -34.60 -1.35
C ALA A 191 -31.70 -33.91 -0.90
N ALA A 192 -31.98 -32.78 -1.56
CA ALA A 192 -33.11 -31.93 -1.28
C ALA A 192 -34.39 -32.71 -1.59
N VAL A 193 -35.24 -32.86 -0.57
CA VAL A 193 -36.69 -32.83 -0.78
C VAL A 193 -36.95 -31.58 -1.62
N PRO A 194 -37.63 -31.65 -2.78
CA PRO A 194 -37.87 -30.47 -3.57
C PRO A 194 -38.76 -29.56 -2.76
N GLU A 195 -38.19 -28.46 -2.28
CA GLU A 195 -38.98 -27.32 -1.82
C GLU A 195 -39.89 -26.91 -2.97
N PRO A 196 -41.19 -26.70 -2.72
CA PRO A 196 -42.08 -26.19 -3.75
C PRO A 196 -41.50 -24.85 -4.25
N PRO A 197 -41.53 -24.59 -5.57
CA PRO A 197 -40.99 -23.36 -6.09
C PRO A 197 -41.68 -22.18 -5.41
N LEU A 198 -40.87 -21.22 -4.94
CA LEU A 198 -41.33 -19.97 -4.32
C LEU A 198 -42.24 -19.12 -5.25
N ILE A 199 -42.34 -19.52 -6.52
CA ILE A 199 -43.11 -18.86 -7.56
C ILE A 199 -43.99 -19.92 -8.23
N ASP A 200 -45.30 -19.70 -8.20
CA ASP A 200 -46.22 -20.44 -9.05
C ASP A 200 -46.14 -19.87 -10.47
N THR A 201 -45.70 -20.69 -11.42
CA THR A 201 -45.57 -20.29 -12.83
C THR A 201 -46.90 -20.35 -13.59
N GLY A 202 -47.95 -20.88 -12.96
CA GLY A 202 -49.32 -20.94 -13.50
C GLY A 202 -50.15 -19.68 -13.26
N ASP A 203 -49.70 -18.77 -12.40
CA ASP A 203 -50.40 -17.53 -12.08
C ASP A 203 -49.44 -16.31 -12.14
N PRO A 204 -49.29 -15.70 -13.33
CA PRO A 204 -48.48 -14.49 -13.51
C PRO A 204 -48.94 -13.32 -12.64
N ASP A 205 -50.24 -13.25 -12.31
CA ASP A 205 -50.82 -12.17 -11.51
C ASP A 205 -50.44 -12.31 -10.03
N ALA A 206 -50.16 -13.52 -9.53
CA ALA A 206 -49.60 -13.70 -8.19
C ALA A 206 -48.16 -13.16 -8.07
N PHE A 207 -47.39 -13.19 -9.17
CA PHE A 207 -46.02 -12.68 -9.22
C PHE A 207 -45.99 -11.15 -9.32
N TRP A 208 -46.85 -10.55 -10.15
CA TRP A 208 -46.91 -9.09 -10.35
C TRP A 208 -47.88 -8.36 -9.41
N GLY A 209 -48.86 -9.06 -8.84
CA GLY A 209 -50.01 -8.49 -8.14
C GLY A 209 -49.72 -7.97 -6.74
N ARG A 210 -48.52 -8.23 -6.20
CA ARG A 210 -48.07 -7.55 -4.97
C ARG A 210 -47.46 -6.22 -5.36
N SER A 211 -48.33 -5.24 -5.58
CA SER A 211 -47.92 -3.83 -5.64
C SER A 211 -47.21 -3.51 -4.33
N LEU A 212 -45.89 -3.46 -4.37
CA LEU A 212 -45.12 -2.88 -3.29
C LEU A 212 -45.55 -1.43 -3.23
N ASP A 213 -46.13 -1.02 -2.10
CA ASP A 213 -46.42 0.38 -1.82
C ASP A 213 -45.08 1.09 -1.56
N LEU A 214 -44.34 1.29 -2.65
CA LEU A 214 -43.16 2.13 -2.72
C LEU A 214 -43.71 3.55 -2.67
N GLY A 215 -44.04 4.02 -1.46
CA GLY A 215 -44.66 5.33 -1.24
C GLY A 215 -44.06 6.40 -2.13
N GLU A 216 -44.91 7.28 -2.66
CA GLU A 216 -44.61 8.21 -3.75
C GLU A 216 -43.16 8.70 -3.73
N SER A 217 -42.33 8.05 -4.53
CA SER A 217 -41.06 8.63 -4.92
C SER A 217 -41.42 9.92 -5.65
N PRO A 218 -40.85 11.08 -5.29
CA PRO A 218 -41.07 12.28 -6.07
C PRO A 218 -40.44 12.02 -7.42
N VAL A 219 -41.27 11.54 -8.36
CA VAL A 219 -40.97 11.62 -9.77
C VAL A 219 -40.87 13.12 -9.98
N GLN A 220 -39.64 13.62 -10.02
CA GLN A 220 -39.40 14.93 -10.57
C GLN A 220 -39.87 14.82 -12.01
N ASP A 221 -41.10 15.26 -12.25
CA ASP A 221 -41.57 15.58 -13.57
C ASP A 221 -40.61 16.65 -14.09
N VAL A 222 -39.56 16.21 -14.79
CA VAL A 222 -38.77 17.09 -15.63
C VAL A 222 -39.64 17.36 -16.86
N ALA A 223 -40.71 18.12 -16.62
CA ALA A 223 -41.52 18.68 -17.67
C ALA A 223 -40.58 19.45 -18.61
N GLY A 224 -40.41 18.92 -19.83
CA GLY A 224 -39.69 19.58 -20.92
C GLY A 224 -38.21 19.25 -21.09
N GLY A 225 -37.69 18.18 -20.46
CA GLY A 225 -36.31 17.75 -20.67
C GLY A 225 -36.12 17.01 -22.00
N ARG A 226 -35.31 17.56 -22.91
CA ARG A 226 -34.81 16.89 -24.12
C ARG A 226 -34.27 15.49 -23.79
N SER A 227 -34.98 14.42 -24.12
CA SER A 227 -34.59 13.04 -23.79
C SER A 227 -33.24 12.65 -24.40
N ASP A 228 -32.82 13.31 -25.49
CA ASP A 228 -31.50 13.12 -26.06
C ASP A 228 -30.34 13.68 -25.22
N ALA A 229 -30.60 14.54 -24.23
CA ALA A 229 -29.57 15.06 -23.33
C ALA A 229 -28.97 13.97 -22.41
N LEU A 230 -29.68 12.85 -22.20
CA LEU A 230 -29.15 11.69 -21.47
C LEU A 230 -27.93 11.07 -22.17
N LEU A 231 -27.87 11.18 -23.50
CA LEU A 231 -26.75 10.66 -24.28
C LEU A 231 -25.47 11.48 -24.12
N ASP A 232 -25.58 12.71 -23.60
CA ASP A 232 -24.46 13.62 -23.36
C ASP A 232 -23.97 13.58 -21.90
N GLN A 233 -24.73 12.94 -20.99
CA GLN A 233 -24.34 12.73 -19.58
C GLN A 233 -23.56 11.44 -19.35
N LEU A 234 -23.54 10.54 -20.33
CA LEU A 234 -22.83 9.28 -20.27
C LEU A 234 -21.54 9.39 -21.08
N ASP A 235 -20.46 8.78 -20.58
CA ASP A 235 -19.24 8.65 -21.37
C ASP A 235 -19.53 7.84 -22.64
N PRO A 236 -19.21 8.38 -23.84
CA PRO A 236 -19.60 7.74 -25.09
C PRO A 236 -18.86 6.41 -25.25
N PRO A 237 -19.57 5.29 -25.49
CA PRO A 237 -18.93 4.02 -25.75
C PRO A 237 -18.08 4.11 -27.02
N ARG A 238 -16.94 3.41 -27.05
CA ARG A 238 -16.03 3.34 -28.22
C ARG A 238 -16.59 2.48 -29.36
N LEU A 239 -17.86 2.67 -29.69
CA LEU A 239 -18.60 1.96 -30.72
C LEU A 239 -19.06 2.95 -31.79
N ALA A 240 -18.73 2.66 -33.04
CA ALA A 240 -19.12 3.45 -34.19
C ALA A 240 -19.61 2.54 -35.32
N ARG A 241 -20.63 2.99 -36.06
CA ARG A 241 -21.13 2.31 -37.26
C ARG A 241 -21.00 3.26 -38.44
N HIS A 242 -20.32 2.82 -39.51
CA HIS A 242 -20.01 3.65 -40.68
C HIS A 242 -19.38 5.01 -40.34
N GLY A 243 -18.46 5.04 -39.35
CA GLY A 243 -17.76 6.26 -38.93
C GLY A 243 -18.57 7.21 -38.06
N ARG A 244 -19.82 6.89 -37.71
CA ARG A 244 -20.63 7.68 -36.77
C ARG A 244 -20.66 7.05 -35.38
N PRO A 245 -20.44 7.83 -34.30
CA PRO A 245 -20.48 7.31 -32.94
C PRO A 245 -21.89 6.85 -32.56
N LEU A 246 -22.00 5.83 -31.70
CA LEU A 246 -23.27 5.21 -31.32
C LEU A 246 -24.27 6.20 -30.71
N THR A 247 -23.82 7.18 -29.92
CA THR A 247 -24.66 8.22 -29.35
C THR A 247 -25.39 9.03 -30.42
N GLU A 248 -24.73 9.34 -31.53
CA GLU A 248 -25.32 10.04 -32.68
C GLU A 248 -26.30 9.17 -33.49
N ILE A 249 -26.15 7.85 -33.43
CA ILE A 249 -27.07 6.90 -34.08
C ILE A 249 -28.35 6.76 -33.25
N LEU A 250 -28.25 6.81 -31.92
CA LEU A 250 -29.37 6.63 -31.00
C LEU A 250 -30.15 7.94 -30.75
N ARG A 251 -29.54 9.10 -31.00
CA ARG A 251 -30.15 10.42 -30.78
C ARG A 251 -31.54 10.58 -31.41
N PRO A 252 -31.81 10.15 -32.66
CA PRO A 252 -33.15 10.23 -33.26
C PRO A 252 -34.19 9.37 -32.53
N ALA A 253 -33.80 8.18 -32.04
CA ALA A 253 -34.71 7.30 -31.30
C ALA A 253 -35.08 7.89 -29.93
N TYR A 254 -34.11 8.49 -29.24
CA TYR A 254 -34.35 9.17 -27.98
C TYR A 254 -35.26 10.41 -28.13
N ARG A 255 -35.16 11.14 -29.25
CA ARG A 255 -36.10 12.24 -29.56
C ARG A 255 -37.52 11.73 -29.84
N ALA A 256 -37.66 10.62 -30.55
CA ALA A 256 -38.97 10.04 -30.84
C ALA A 256 -39.69 9.56 -29.57
N LEU A 257 -38.95 9.07 -28.57
CA LEU A 257 -39.50 8.67 -27.28
C LEU A 257 -40.12 9.84 -26.51
N SER A 258 -39.55 11.05 -26.60
CA SER A 258 -40.14 12.26 -26.03
C SER A 258 -41.42 12.73 -26.73
N ASP A 259 -41.58 12.43 -28.02
CA ASP A 259 -42.76 12.85 -28.80
C ASP A 259 -43.99 11.97 -28.50
N THR A 260 -43.79 10.69 -28.14
CA THR A 260 -44.87 9.74 -27.83
C THR A 260 -45.54 9.97 -26.48
N SER A 261 -44.93 10.75 -25.58
CA SER A 261 -45.48 11.01 -24.24
C SER A 261 -46.59 12.08 -24.21
N GLY A 262 -46.94 12.66 -25.36
CA GLY A 262 -47.94 13.74 -25.49
C GLY A 262 -49.32 13.35 -26.06
N VAL A 263 -49.55 12.11 -26.51
CA VAL A 263 -50.85 11.71 -27.11
C VAL A 263 -51.77 11.07 -26.06
N GLY A 264 -52.53 11.96 -25.42
CA GLY A 264 -53.80 11.82 -24.68
C GLY A 264 -54.33 10.44 -24.26
N ARG A 265 -54.40 10.24 -22.94
CA ARG A 265 -55.55 9.62 -22.27
C ARG A 265 -56.71 10.64 -22.27
N THR A 266 -57.63 10.52 -23.23
CA THR A 266 -58.94 11.18 -23.21
C THR A 266 -59.97 10.24 -23.83
N GLY A 267 -61.00 9.87 -23.06
CA GLY A 267 -62.14 9.05 -23.49
C GLY A 267 -62.38 7.88 -22.57
#